data_AF-A0A924JAS7-F1
#
_entry.id   AF-A0A924JAS7-F1
#
_cell.length_a   1.000
_cell.length_b   1.000
_cell.length_c   1.000
_cell.angle_alpha   90.00
_cell.angle_beta   90.00
_cell.angle_gamma   90.00
#
_symmetry.space_group_name_H-M   'P 1'
#
loop_
_entity.id
_entity.type
_entity.pdbx_description
1 polymer ?
#
loop_
_entity_poly.entity_id
_entity_poly.type
_entity_poly.pdbx_seq_one_letter_code
_entity_poly.pdbx_strand_id
1 'polypeptide(L)'
;MNAKLLALVTLLLGVAATFAQRTPLSVSLRTGQKQPATSCYNPSRLDVKPINYATFSVASRGILTVVPNKSETECTGPVPFRIYLRRNGQVIQQGLSDTTRSVMSIEVASVLAIAKFGDDLVIEPTQKSHVSAKRTIRIKPAFNNDLFSFLRTPKDGC
;
A
#
# COMPACT_ATOMS: atom_id res chain seq x y z
N MET A 1 -16.02 -38.89 -77.52
CA MET A 1 -17.34 -38.24 -77.31
C MET A 1 -17.52 -38.08 -75.80
N ASN A 2 -17.07 -36.97 -75.22
CA ASN A 2 -17.83 -35.74 -74.96
C ASN A 2 -19.13 -35.97 -74.18
N ALA A 3 -19.03 -35.72 -72.87
CA ALA A 3 -19.86 -34.84 -72.06
C ALA A 3 -21.35 -34.76 -72.40
N LYS A 4 -22.20 -35.10 -71.42
CA LYS A 4 -22.95 -34.12 -70.61
C LYS A 4 -24.07 -34.84 -69.85
N LEU A 5 -24.36 -34.28 -68.67
CA LEU A 5 -25.68 -34.25 -68.05
C LEU A 5 -26.25 -35.57 -67.51
N LEU A 6 -26.12 -35.74 -66.20
CA LEU A 6 -27.15 -36.14 -65.22
C LEU A 6 -26.33 -36.47 -63.95
N ALA A 7 -26.52 -35.94 -62.76
CA ALA A 7 -27.52 -35.06 -62.18
C ALA A 7 -26.77 -34.39 -61.00
N LEU A 8 -26.82 -33.08 -60.79
CA LEU A 8 -27.78 -32.41 -59.90
C LEU A 8 -28.23 -33.28 -58.72
N VAL A 9 -28.07 -32.76 -57.49
CA VAL A 9 -28.20 -33.42 -56.18
C VAL A 9 -26.88 -34.04 -55.73
N THR A 10 -25.99 -33.31 -55.07
CA THR A 10 -26.11 -33.06 -53.63
C THR A 10 -25.52 -31.70 -53.24
N LEU A 11 -26.45 -30.79 -52.95
CA LEU A 11 -26.26 -29.67 -52.04
C LEU A 11 -26.00 -30.25 -50.63
N LEU A 12 -25.11 -29.61 -49.86
CA LEU A 12 -24.88 -29.66 -48.41
C LEU A 12 -23.53 -30.24 -47.94
N LEU A 13 -22.91 -29.43 -47.07
CA LEU A 13 -21.85 -29.72 -46.10
C LEU A 13 -20.42 -29.78 -46.70
N GLY A 14 -19.46 -28.96 -46.30
CA GLY A 14 -19.46 -27.96 -45.25
C GLY A 14 -18.23 -27.07 -45.41
N VAL A 15 -18.40 -25.79 -45.11
CA VAL A 15 -17.30 -24.87 -44.87
C VAL A 15 -16.65 -25.30 -43.56
N ALA A 16 -15.54 -26.02 -43.64
CA ALA A 16 -14.69 -26.26 -42.47
C ALA A 16 -14.05 -24.93 -42.08
N ALA A 17 -14.74 -24.17 -41.23
CA ALA A 17 -14.18 -23.00 -40.58
C ALA A 17 -12.93 -23.46 -39.81
N THR A 18 -11.78 -22.94 -40.20
CA THR A 18 -10.54 -22.97 -39.43
C THR A 18 -10.78 -22.27 -38.09
N PHE A 19 -11.20 -23.04 -37.09
CA PHE A 19 -11.12 -22.62 -35.70
C PHE A 19 -9.64 -22.57 -35.31
N ALA A 20 -9.11 -21.35 -35.34
CA ALA A 20 -7.90 -21.01 -34.61
C ALA A 20 -8.08 -21.47 -33.16
N GLN A 21 -7.28 -22.46 -32.75
CA GLN A 21 -7.09 -22.80 -31.35
C GLN A 21 -6.42 -21.61 -30.67
N ARG A 22 -7.21 -20.62 -30.27
CA ARG A 22 -6.83 -19.74 -29.16
C ARG A 22 -6.85 -20.62 -27.94
N THR A 23 -5.67 -21.12 -27.56
CA THR A 23 -5.42 -21.60 -26.20
C THR A 23 -6.02 -20.58 -25.24
N PRO A 24 -7.03 -20.92 -24.42
CA PRO A 24 -7.33 -20.06 -23.31
C PRO A 24 -6.06 -19.95 -22.49
N LEU A 25 -5.61 -18.73 -22.22
CA LEU A 25 -4.66 -18.48 -21.15
C LEU A 25 -5.27 -19.12 -19.91
N SER A 26 -4.79 -20.31 -19.58
CA SER A 26 -5.09 -20.97 -18.32
C SER A 26 -4.53 -20.05 -17.26
N VAL A 27 -5.39 -19.20 -16.71
CA VAL A 27 -5.16 -18.49 -15.46
C VAL A 27 -4.94 -19.59 -14.44
N SER A 28 -3.68 -19.92 -14.18
CA SER A 28 -3.30 -20.71 -13.04
C SER A 28 -3.69 -19.87 -11.82
N LEU A 29 -4.85 -20.17 -11.24
CA LEU A 29 -5.13 -19.78 -9.87
C LEU A 29 -4.00 -20.38 -9.04
N ARG A 30 -3.01 -19.55 -8.69
CA ARG A 30 -2.09 -19.84 -7.59
C ARG A 30 -2.95 -19.92 -6.34
N THR A 31 -3.44 -21.12 -6.07
CA THR A 31 -3.89 -21.53 -4.75
C THR A 31 -2.79 -21.18 -3.78
N GLY A 32 -3.20 -20.56 -2.67
CA GLY A 32 -2.36 -19.76 -1.78
C GLY A 32 -0.97 -20.33 -1.57
N GLN A 33 0.03 -19.61 -2.08
CA GLN A 33 1.30 -19.60 -1.38
C GLN A 33 0.99 -19.00 -0.01
N LYS A 34 0.97 -19.87 1.01
CA LYS A 34 1.06 -19.47 2.41
C LYS A 34 2.38 -18.74 2.53
N GLN A 35 2.33 -17.43 2.31
CA GLN A 35 3.44 -16.51 2.55
C GLN A 35 3.95 -16.89 3.94
N PRO A 36 5.26 -17.21 4.10
CA PRO A 36 5.78 -17.53 5.43
C PRO A 36 5.35 -16.40 6.34
N ALA A 37 4.82 -16.78 7.50
CA ALA A 37 4.29 -15.90 8.53
C ALA A 37 5.31 -14.81 8.87
N THR A 38 5.31 -13.71 8.09
CA THR A 38 6.13 -12.55 8.38
C THR A 38 5.58 -11.99 9.67
N SER A 39 6.34 -12.16 10.74
CA SER A 39 6.11 -11.57 12.05
C SER A 39 5.40 -10.22 11.96
N CYS A 40 4.25 -10.11 12.61
CA CYS A 40 3.44 -8.89 12.62
C CYS A 40 4.02 -7.77 13.50
N TYR A 41 5.30 -7.88 13.89
CA TYR A 41 6.01 -6.97 14.78
C TYR A 41 5.91 -5.50 14.37
N ASN A 42 5.81 -5.23 13.06
CA ASN A 42 5.44 -3.93 12.52
C ASN A 42 3.98 -3.92 12.05
N PRO A 43 3.06 -3.36 12.87
CA PRO A 43 1.64 -3.35 12.59
C PRO A 43 1.25 -2.28 11.57
N SER A 44 2.06 -1.25 11.37
CA SER A 44 1.75 -0.17 10.42
C SER A 44 2.28 -0.54 9.04
N ARG A 45 1.39 -0.58 8.04
CA ARG A 45 1.69 -1.00 6.68
C ARG A 45 1.40 0.14 5.71
N LEU A 46 2.35 0.45 4.84
CA LEU A 46 2.22 1.39 3.73
C LEU A 46 2.29 0.60 2.43
N ASP A 47 1.22 0.64 1.63
CA ASP A 47 1.07 -0.17 0.41
C ASP A 47 1.37 -1.65 0.68
N VAL A 48 0.77 -2.21 1.74
CA VAL A 48 0.90 -3.60 2.20
C VAL A 48 2.28 -3.96 2.80
N LYS A 49 3.28 -3.09 2.68
CA LYS A 49 4.63 -3.31 3.25
C LYS A 49 4.77 -2.69 4.63
N PRO A 50 5.56 -3.27 5.56
CA PRO A 50 5.93 -2.60 6.80
C PRO A 50 6.46 -1.19 6.55
N ILE A 51 6.03 -0.21 7.36
CA ILE A 51 6.62 1.13 7.31
C ILE A 51 8.11 1.03 7.65
N ASN A 52 8.95 1.54 6.77
CA ASN A 52 10.35 1.80 7.09
C ASN A 52 10.47 3.15 7.80
N TYR A 53 10.59 3.12 9.13
CA TYR A 53 10.69 4.32 9.95
C TYR A 53 11.98 5.12 9.74
N ALA A 54 13.03 4.52 9.17
CA ALA A 54 14.27 5.23 8.86
C ALA A 54 14.06 6.21 7.69
N THR A 55 13.21 5.85 6.73
CA THR A 55 12.96 6.61 5.50
C THR A 55 11.62 7.35 5.49
N PHE A 56 10.78 7.15 6.51
CA PHE A 56 9.50 7.85 6.61
C PHE A 56 9.71 9.36 6.84
N SER A 57 9.06 10.19 6.02
CA SER A 57 9.25 11.64 6.01
C SER A 57 7.95 12.36 5.64
N VAL A 58 7.98 13.70 5.63
CA VAL A 58 6.83 14.52 5.18
C VAL A 58 6.39 14.18 3.74
N ALA A 59 7.30 13.66 2.91
CA ALA A 59 7.03 13.34 1.51
C ALA A 59 6.56 11.89 1.31
N SER A 60 6.41 11.10 2.38
CA SER A 60 5.90 9.74 2.29
C SER A 60 4.48 9.73 1.72
N ARG A 61 4.21 8.75 0.85
CA ARG A 61 2.93 8.55 0.17
C ARG A 61 2.54 7.08 0.23
N GLY A 62 1.26 6.80 -0.01
CA GLY A 62 0.71 5.46 -0.08
C GLY A 62 -0.42 5.23 0.91
N ILE A 63 -1.05 4.07 0.76
CA ILE A 63 -2.19 3.67 1.58
C ILE A 63 -1.70 3.08 2.89
N LEU A 64 -1.95 3.79 3.97
CA LEU A 64 -1.69 3.33 5.32
C LEU A 64 -2.81 2.39 5.78
N THR A 65 -2.42 1.23 6.28
CA THR A 65 -3.28 0.28 7.00
C THR A 65 -2.60 -0.15 8.30
N VAL A 66 -3.39 -0.62 9.26
CA VAL A 66 -2.87 -1.15 10.53
C VAL A 66 -3.33 -2.59 10.67
N VAL A 67 -2.42 -3.49 11.03
CA VAL A 67 -2.71 -4.88 11.37
C VAL A 67 -2.49 -5.14 12.86
N PRO A 68 -3.10 -6.17 13.46
CA PRO A 68 -2.83 -6.54 14.84
C PRO A 68 -1.34 -6.81 15.09
N ASN A 69 -0.81 -6.29 16.20
CA ASN A 69 0.52 -6.65 16.68
C ASN A 69 0.43 -7.96 17.48
N LYS A 70 0.30 -9.09 16.77
CA LYS A 70 0.20 -10.45 17.33
C LYS A 70 1.35 -11.33 16.80
N SER A 71 1.53 -12.49 17.44
CA SER A 71 2.45 -13.56 17.02
C SER A 71 2.26 -13.92 15.54
N GLU A 72 3.33 -14.41 14.92
CA GLU A 72 3.55 -14.53 13.48
C GLU A 72 2.41 -15.22 12.70
N THR A 73 1.62 -16.06 13.36
CA THR A 73 0.55 -16.85 12.75
C THR A 73 -0.82 -16.15 12.68
N GLU A 74 -1.01 -14.98 13.31
CA GLU A 74 -2.32 -14.30 13.40
C GLU A 74 -2.26 -12.81 13.00
N CYS A 75 -1.65 -12.52 11.85
CA CYS A 75 -1.88 -11.26 11.16
C CYS A 75 -3.31 -11.23 10.58
N THR A 76 -4.33 -11.20 11.44
CA THR A 76 -5.73 -11.03 11.03
C THR A 76 -5.86 -9.67 10.33
N GLY A 77 -6.84 -9.52 9.44
CA GLY A 77 -6.99 -8.37 8.54
C GLY A 77 -6.91 -6.98 9.18
N PRO A 78 -6.94 -5.91 8.37
CA PRO A 78 -6.73 -4.55 8.86
C PRO A 78 -7.70 -4.21 10.00
N VAL A 79 -7.22 -3.47 10.99
CA VAL A 79 -7.99 -3.01 12.14
C VAL A 79 -8.32 -1.53 12.01
N PRO A 80 -9.47 -1.08 12.54
CA PRO A 80 -9.81 0.34 12.55
C PRO A 80 -8.84 1.14 13.42
N PHE A 81 -8.42 2.30 12.93
CA PHE A 81 -7.49 3.20 13.62
C PHE A 81 -7.83 4.67 13.39
N ARG A 82 -7.27 5.51 14.26
CA ARG A 82 -7.22 6.97 14.16
C ARG A 82 -5.82 7.38 13.74
N ILE A 83 -5.75 8.47 12.98
CA ILE A 83 -4.48 9.06 12.55
C ILE A 83 -4.54 10.57 12.71
N TYR A 84 -3.55 11.12 13.38
CA TYR A 84 -3.49 12.56 13.65
C TYR A 84 -2.06 13.01 13.93
N LEU A 85 -1.82 14.30 13.73
CA LEU A 85 -0.57 14.95 14.03
C LEU A 85 -0.60 15.55 15.44
N ARG A 86 0.55 15.54 16.11
CA ARG A 86 0.81 16.32 17.31
C ARG A 86 1.97 17.28 17.08
N ARG A 87 1.82 18.51 17.54
CA ARG A 87 2.88 19.52 17.56
C ARG A 87 3.06 20.01 18.97
N ASN A 88 4.27 19.85 19.51
CA ASN A 88 4.59 20.21 20.90
C ASN A 88 3.61 19.58 21.90
N GLY A 89 3.24 18.31 21.68
CA GLY A 89 2.29 17.56 22.52
C GLY A 89 0.80 17.85 22.27
N GLN A 90 0.45 18.90 21.52
CA GLN A 90 -0.94 19.25 21.21
C GLN A 90 -1.40 18.62 19.90
N VAL A 91 -2.63 18.11 19.86
CA VAL A 91 -3.23 17.53 18.65
C VAL A 91 -3.56 18.63 17.65
N ILE A 92 -3.18 18.43 16.40
CA ILE A 92 -3.58 19.30 15.29
C ILE A 92 -4.90 18.78 14.72
N GLN A 93 -5.98 19.51 14.93
CA GLN A 93 -7.31 19.19 14.37
C GLN A 93 -7.52 20.01 13.08
N GLN A 94 -6.87 19.59 12.00
CA GLN A 94 -6.98 20.25 10.70
C GLN A 94 -6.97 19.21 9.58
N GLY A 95 -7.76 19.46 8.54
CA GLY A 95 -7.85 18.57 7.38
C GLY A 95 -8.26 17.15 7.80
N LEU A 96 -7.43 16.17 7.46
CA LEU A 96 -7.68 14.77 7.78
C LEU A 96 -7.01 14.27 9.07
N SER A 97 -6.25 15.13 9.75
CA SER A 97 -5.71 14.86 11.08
C SER A 97 -6.80 15.03 12.12
N ASP A 98 -7.26 13.91 12.69
CA ASP A 98 -8.41 13.90 13.61
C ASP A 98 -8.33 12.74 14.62
N THR A 99 -8.74 13.01 15.85
CA THR A 99 -8.85 12.04 16.95
C THR A 99 -10.23 11.39 17.05
N THR A 100 -11.25 11.90 16.37
CA THR A 100 -12.63 11.42 16.48
C THR A 100 -12.96 10.38 15.40
N ARG A 101 -12.51 10.61 14.16
CA ARG A 101 -12.76 9.71 13.03
C ARG A 101 -11.86 8.46 13.05
N SER A 102 -12.51 7.30 12.93
CA SER A 102 -11.85 6.01 12.70
C SER A 102 -11.89 5.66 11.22
N VAL A 103 -10.80 5.08 10.71
CA VAL A 103 -10.68 4.60 9.32
C VAL A 103 -10.07 3.20 9.27
N MET A 104 -10.31 2.47 8.19
CA MET A 104 -9.65 1.18 7.92
C MET A 104 -8.37 1.34 7.09
N SER A 105 -8.31 2.41 6.31
CA SER A 105 -7.20 2.75 5.42
C SER A 105 -7.24 4.23 5.07
N ILE A 106 -6.09 4.84 4.79
CA ILE A 106 -6.02 6.26 4.39
C ILE A 106 -4.77 6.53 3.57
N GLU A 107 -4.86 7.42 2.59
CA GLU A 107 -3.68 7.94 1.89
C GLU A 107 -2.87 8.83 2.85
N VAL A 108 -1.68 8.40 3.25
CA VAL A 108 -0.92 9.07 4.32
C VAL A 108 -0.52 10.49 3.95
N ALA A 109 -0.26 10.75 2.66
CA ALA A 109 0.11 12.07 2.17
C ALA A 109 -0.96 13.13 2.47
N SER A 110 -2.23 12.72 2.51
CA SER A 110 -3.37 13.61 2.80
C SER A 110 -3.39 14.11 4.24
N VAL A 111 -2.84 13.33 5.19
CA VAL A 111 -2.62 13.76 6.58
C VAL A 111 -1.33 14.58 6.68
N LEU A 112 -0.28 14.14 5.98
CA LEU A 112 1.03 14.79 6.00
C LEU A 112 1.06 16.16 5.30
N ALA A 113 0.07 16.48 4.47
CA ALA A 113 -0.02 17.75 3.73
C ALA A 113 0.02 19.00 4.64
N ILE A 114 -0.38 18.87 5.91
CA ILE A 114 -0.35 19.95 6.91
C ILE A 114 0.75 19.77 7.97
N ALA A 115 1.54 18.70 7.88
CA ALA A 115 2.59 18.38 8.83
C ALA A 115 3.80 19.31 8.66
N LYS A 116 4.42 19.65 9.78
CA LYS A 116 5.72 20.33 9.82
C LYS A 116 6.80 19.37 10.29
N PHE A 117 8.05 19.72 9.99
CA PHE A 117 9.20 19.01 10.52
C PHE A 117 9.19 19.07 12.04
N GLY A 118 9.37 17.91 12.68
CA GLY A 118 9.22 17.81 14.12
C GLY A 118 7.77 17.86 14.61
N ASP A 119 6.78 17.56 13.78
CA ASP A 119 5.51 17.05 14.27
C ASP A 119 5.64 15.54 14.55
N ASP A 120 4.73 15.01 15.36
CA ASP A 120 4.58 13.57 15.57
C ASP A 120 3.32 13.09 14.88
N LEU A 121 3.45 12.13 13.97
CA LEU A 121 2.31 11.39 13.43
C LEU A 121 1.94 10.25 14.38
N VAL A 122 0.74 10.28 14.92
CA VAL A 122 0.20 9.26 15.80
C VAL A 122 -0.78 8.39 15.04
N ILE A 123 -0.57 7.08 15.11
CA ILE A 123 -1.42 6.04 14.55
C ILE A 123 -1.92 5.21 15.73
N GLU A 124 -3.23 5.23 15.97
CA GLU A 124 -3.83 4.67 17.17
C GLU A 124 -5.01 3.76 16.84
N PRO A 125 -4.90 2.44 17.06
CA PRO A 125 -6.02 1.51 16.93
C PRO A 125 -7.18 1.92 17.83
N THR A 126 -8.41 1.80 17.34
CA THR A 126 -9.59 2.19 18.13
C THR A 126 -10.06 1.11 19.10
N GLN A 127 -9.68 -0.14 18.86
CA GLN A 127 -10.04 -1.28 19.69
C GLN A 127 -8.98 -1.54 20.77
N LYS A 128 -9.43 -1.75 22.02
CA LYS A 128 -8.55 -1.98 23.18
C LYS A 128 -7.64 -3.22 23.02
N SER A 129 -8.13 -4.26 22.35
CA SER A 129 -7.38 -5.48 22.03
C SER A 129 -6.14 -5.23 21.16
N HIS A 130 -6.03 -4.07 20.52
CA HIS A 130 -4.97 -3.73 19.57
C HIS A 130 -4.13 -2.53 19.99
N VAL A 131 -4.21 -2.07 21.24
CA VAL A 131 -3.47 -0.89 21.73
C VAL A 131 -1.95 -1.03 21.55
N SER A 132 -1.41 -2.25 21.60
CA SER A 132 0.02 -2.54 21.35
C SER A 132 0.48 -2.22 19.92
N ALA A 133 -0.46 -2.01 18.98
CA ALA A 133 -0.19 -1.59 17.61
C ALA A 133 -0.12 -0.06 17.44
N LYS A 134 -0.30 0.71 18.51
CA LYS A 134 -0.11 2.17 18.51
C LYS A 134 1.33 2.53 18.12
N ARG A 135 1.49 3.50 17.23
CA ARG A 135 2.80 4.01 16.80
C ARG A 135 2.80 5.52 16.75
N THR A 136 3.93 6.10 17.12
CA THR A 136 4.21 7.53 17.01
C THR A 136 5.46 7.69 16.17
N ILE A 137 5.38 8.46 15.08
CA ILE A 137 6.47 8.64 14.13
C ILE A 137 6.81 10.13 14.06
N ARG A 138 8.06 10.49 14.37
CA ARG A 138 8.55 11.85 14.23
C ARG A 138 8.69 12.20 12.75
N ILE A 139 8.04 13.28 12.30
CA ILE A 139 8.12 13.74 10.92
C ILE A 139 9.48 14.38 10.65
N LYS A 140 10.20 13.79 9.71
CA LYS A 140 11.50 14.26 9.22
C LYS A 140 11.37 14.95 7.86
N PRO A 141 12.33 15.83 7.51
CA PRO A 141 12.46 16.29 6.13
C PRO A 141 12.74 15.13 5.18
N ALA A 142 12.31 15.27 3.93
CA ALA A 142 12.54 14.27 2.88
C ALA A 142 14.00 14.21 2.42
N PHE A 143 14.75 15.28 2.67
CA PHE A 143 16.15 15.42 2.31
C PHE A 143 16.97 15.52 3.59
N ASN A 144 18.12 14.84 3.64
CA ASN A 144 19.08 15.07 4.72
C ASN A 144 19.59 16.51 4.60
N ASN A 145 19.68 17.20 5.73
CA ASN A 145 20.21 18.57 5.86
C ASN A 145 21.69 18.70 5.41
N ASP A 146 22.29 17.62 4.92
CA ASP A 146 23.64 17.52 4.39
C ASP A 146 23.74 17.76 2.88
N LEU A 147 22.60 17.86 2.19
CA LEU A 147 22.55 18.20 0.77
C LEU A 147 23.13 19.59 0.48
N PHE A 148 23.25 20.46 1.49
CA PHE A 148 23.91 21.76 1.42
C PHE A 148 25.11 21.86 2.37
N SER A 149 25.72 20.73 2.77
CA SER A 149 26.97 20.74 3.54
C SER A 149 28.07 21.54 2.83
N PHE A 150 28.09 21.51 1.49
CA PHE A 150 28.99 22.29 0.65
C PHE A 150 28.80 23.82 0.75
N LEU A 151 27.65 24.30 1.26
CA LEU A 151 27.40 25.72 1.52
C LEU A 151 27.80 26.15 2.93
N ARG A 152 28.19 25.21 3.81
CA ARG A 152 28.79 25.57 5.10
C ARG A 152 30.21 26.02 4.80
N THR A 153 30.45 27.33 4.89
CA THR A 153 31.81 27.83 4.93
C THR A 153 32.54 27.14 6.09
N PRO A 154 33.78 26.65 5.87
CA PRO A 154 34.61 26.18 6.98
C PRO A 154 34.64 27.28 8.04
N LYS A 155 34.33 26.93 9.29
CA LYS A 155 34.78 27.77 10.40
C LYS A 155 36.29 27.57 10.45
N ASP A 156 37.02 28.49 9.86
CA ASP A 156 38.46 28.57 10.04
C ASP A 156 38.71 28.72 11.54
N GLY A 157 39.27 27.67 12.12
CA GLY A 157 39.54 27.54 13.54
C GLY A 157 40.92 26.93 13.72
N CYS A 158 41.85 27.84 14.05
CA CYS A 158 43.29 27.69 14.30
C CYS A 158 44.20 27.74 13.07
#